data_AF-A0A927SY36-F1
#
_entry.id   AF-A0A927SY36-F1
#
_cell.length_a   1.000
_cell.length_b   1.000
_cell.length_c   1.000
_cell.angle_alpha   90.00
_cell.angle_beta   90.00
_cell.angle_gamma   90.00
#
_symmetry.space_group_name_H-M   'P 1'
#
loop_
_entity.id
_entity.type
_entity.pdbx_description
1 polymer ?
#
loop_
_entity_poly.entity_id
_entity_poly.type
_entity_poly.pdbx_seq_one_letter_code
_entity_poly.pdbx_strand_id
1 'polypeptide(L)'
;MNNFILEAAKVKPSQRQLDWFDMEMYMFCHFGVNTYTDREWGLGDEPESIFNPTELDCEQWARVARETGFKGIIITAKHHDGFCLWPSQYT
;
A
#
# COMPACT_ATOMS: atom_id res chain seq x y z
N MET A 1 17.32 5.52 -40.44
CA MET A 1 16.81 5.63 -39.05
C MET A 1 16.88 4.24 -38.44
N ASN A 2 17.45 4.07 -37.25
CA ASN A 2 17.71 2.76 -36.65
C ASN A 2 16.39 2.03 -36.32
N ASN A 3 16.21 0.77 -36.73
CA ASN A 3 15.01 -0.04 -36.46
C ASN A 3 14.62 -0.07 -34.97
N PHE A 4 15.61 0.01 -34.08
CA PHE A 4 15.40 0.11 -32.64
C PHE A 4 14.50 1.31 -32.25
N ILE A 5 14.73 2.49 -32.84
CA ILE A 5 13.98 3.71 -32.50
C ILE A 5 12.52 3.58 -32.96
N LEU A 6 12.28 2.93 -34.09
CA LEU A 6 10.92 2.72 -34.61
C LEU A 6 10.12 1.76 -33.73
N GLU A 7 10.75 0.73 -33.17
CA GLU A 7 10.08 -0.20 -32.25
C GLU A 7 9.85 0.43 -30.88
N ALA A 8 10.82 1.19 -30.35
CA ALA A 8 10.66 1.89 -29.08
C ALA A 8 9.48 2.89 -29.12
N ALA A 9 9.29 3.61 -30.24
CA ALA A 9 8.20 4.56 -30.41
C ALA A 9 6.79 3.93 -30.43
N LYS A 10 6.68 2.61 -30.57
CA LYS A 10 5.39 1.88 -30.59
C LYS A 10 5.01 1.32 -29.22
N VAL A 11 5.91 1.34 -28.23
CA VAL A 11 5.63 0.87 -26.88
C VAL A 11 4.55 1.76 -26.27
N LYS A 12 3.40 1.17 -25.93
CA LYS A 12 2.26 1.86 -25.37
C LYS A 12 1.75 1.16 -24.11
N PRO A 13 1.19 1.89 -23.15
CA PRO A 13 0.54 1.27 -22.00
C PRO A 13 -0.66 0.42 -22.42
N SER A 14 -0.90 -0.65 -21.67
CA SER A 14 -2.19 -1.35 -21.66
C SER A 14 -3.28 -0.46 -21.07
N GLN A 15 -4.56 -0.78 -21.30
CA GLN A 15 -5.67 -0.02 -20.71
C GLN A 15 -5.55 0.09 -19.19
N ARG A 16 -5.18 -0.98 -18.49
CA ARG A 16 -4.98 -0.98 -17.03
C ARG A 16 -3.89 0.00 -16.58
N GLN A 17 -2.84 0.18 -17.37
CA GLN A 17 -1.77 1.16 -17.06
C GLN A 17 -2.25 2.60 -17.30
N LEU A 18 -3.11 2.82 -18.31
CA LEU A 18 -3.77 4.12 -18.52
C LEU A 18 -4.75 4.44 -17.38
N ASP A 19 -5.60 3.48 -17.01
CA ASP A 19 -6.56 3.66 -15.91
C ASP A 19 -5.85 3.97 -14.58
N TRP A 20 -4.71 3.32 -14.31
CA TRP A 20 -3.85 3.65 -13.16
C TRP A 20 -3.16 5.01 -13.31
N PHE A 21 -2.71 5.37 -14.50
CA PHE A 21 -2.09 6.67 -14.77
C PHE A 21 -3.07 7.82 -14.50
N ASP A 22 -4.33 7.65 -14.92
CA ASP A 22 -5.41 8.61 -14.70
C ASP A 22 -5.84 8.73 -13.22
N MET A 23 -5.36 7.85 -12.33
CA MET A 23 -5.55 8.01 -10.89
C MET A 23 -4.72 9.15 -10.31
N GLU A 24 -3.61 9.54 -10.96
CA GLU A 24 -2.67 10.60 -10.57
C GLU A 24 -2.01 10.43 -9.18
N MET A 25 -2.79 10.46 -8.10
CA MET A 25 -2.35 10.38 -6.71
C MET A 25 -3.15 9.33 -5.92
N TYR A 26 -2.44 8.53 -5.14
CA TYR A 26 -2.99 7.59 -4.16
C TYR A 26 -2.15 7.59 -2.87
N MET A 27 -2.77 7.22 -1.75
CA MET A 27 -2.13 7.21 -0.43
C MET A 27 -1.55 5.83 -0.13
N PHE A 28 -0.39 5.78 0.54
CA PHE A 28 0.17 4.55 1.09
C PHE A 28 0.09 4.61 2.62
N CYS A 29 -0.64 3.69 3.24
CA CYS A 29 -0.74 3.54 4.69
C CYS A 29 0.15 2.39 5.18
N HIS A 30 1.19 2.73 5.93
CA HIS A 30 1.99 1.78 6.70
C HIS A 30 1.38 1.65 8.11
N PHE A 31 0.91 0.46 8.45
CA PHE A 31 0.28 0.18 9.74
C PHE A 31 0.49 -1.29 10.11
N GLY A 32 0.80 -1.57 11.38
CA GLY A 32 1.07 -2.92 11.88
C GLY A 32 1.77 -2.90 13.23
N VAL A 33 2.38 -4.02 13.63
CA VAL A 33 3.16 -4.13 14.89
C VAL A 33 4.27 -3.09 14.98
N ASN A 34 4.85 -2.73 13.83
CA ASN A 34 5.88 -1.69 13.71
C ASN A 34 5.44 -0.30 14.21
N THR A 35 4.14 0.02 14.10
CA THR A 35 3.56 1.25 14.65
C THR A 35 3.69 1.31 16.18
N TYR A 36 3.74 0.16 16.84
CA TYR A 36 3.81 0.05 18.31
C TYR A 36 5.23 -0.20 18.82
N THR A 37 6.16 -0.59 17.95
CA THR A 37 7.57 -0.82 18.30
C THR A 37 8.49 0.34 17.91
N ASP A 38 7.96 1.38 17.27
CA ASP A 38 8.72 2.53 16.74
C ASP A 38 9.84 2.09 15.79
N ARG A 39 9.50 1.19 14.87
CA ARG A 39 10.44 0.61 13.89
C ARG A 39 9.93 0.77 12.49
N GLU A 40 10.81 1.11 11.57
CA GLU A 40 10.52 1.01 10.15
C GLU A 40 10.41 -0.47 9.73
N TRP A 41 11.39 -1.29 10.13
CA TRP A 41 11.48 -2.71 9.81
C TRP A 41 11.47 -3.53 11.10
N GLY A 42 10.51 -4.43 11.23
CA GLY A 42 10.41 -5.32 12.40
C GLY A 42 11.34 -6.51 12.26
N LEU A 43 11.55 -7.22 13.36
CA LEU A 43 12.43 -8.38 13.44
C LEU A 43 11.71 -9.69 13.15
N GLY A 44 10.36 -9.68 13.16
CA GLY A 44 9.51 -10.84 12.96
C GLY A 44 9.29 -11.67 14.23
N ASP A 45 9.72 -11.14 15.38
CA ASP A 45 9.49 -11.70 16.71
C ASP A 45 8.60 -10.80 17.59
N GLU A 46 8.04 -9.74 17.01
CA GLU A 46 7.09 -8.86 17.67
C GLU A 46 5.87 -9.67 18.18
N PRO A 47 5.51 -9.55 19.47
CA PRO A 47 4.35 -10.28 19.99
C PRO A 47 3.07 -9.70 19.37
N GLU A 48 2.21 -10.55 18.83
CA GLU A 48 0.93 -10.15 18.21
C GLU A 48 0.09 -9.26 19.12
N SER A 49 0.14 -9.49 20.44
CA SER A 49 -0.60 -8.72 21.45
C SER A 49 -0.22 -7.24 21.54
N ILE A 50 0.93 -6.84 20.98
CA ILE A 50 1.30 -5.43 20.90
C ILE A 50 0.42 -4.65 19.92
N PHE A 51 -0.15 -5.33 18.92
CA PHE A 51 -1.08 -4.74 17.99
C PHE A 51 -2.45 -4.61 18.64
N ASN A 52 -2.69 -3.48 19.30
CA ASN A 52 -3.91 -3.22 20.05
C ASN A 52 -4.39 -1.77 19.84
N PRO A 53 -4.94 -1.43 18.65
CA PRO A 53 -5.43 -0.08 18.41
C PRO A 53 -6.66 0.21 19.25
N THR A 54 -6.66 1.32 19.96
CA THR A 54 -7.75 1.69 20.89
C THR A 54 -8.93 2.38 20.20
N GLU A 55 -8.68 3.09 19.10
CA GLU A 55 -9.66 3.93 18.40
C GLU A 55 -9.51 3.82 16.87
N LEU A 56 -9.32 2.60 16.35
CA LEU A 56 -9.17 2.37 14.92
C LEU A 56 -10.44 2.74 14.16
N ASP A 57 -10.35 3.74 13.28
CA ASP A 57 -11.40 4.13 12.34
C ASP A 57 -10.84 4.19 10.90
N CYS A 58 -10.98 3.09 10.16
CA CYS A 58 -10.56 3.04 8.75
C CYS A 58 -11.45 3.90 7.83
N GLU A 59 -12.68 4.25 8.24
CA GLU A 59 -13.51 5.19 7.49
C GLU A 59 -12.93 6.60 7.58
N GLN A 60 -12.31 6.96 8.70
CA GLN A 60 -11.58 8.22 8.84
C GLN A 60 -10.41 8.29 7.84
N TRP A 61 -9.67 7.20 7.64
CA TRP A 61 -8.59 7.15 6.64
C TRP A 61 -9.12 7.37 5.23
N ALA A 62 -10.19 6.65 4.86
CA ALA A 62 -10.82 6.78 3.55
C ALA A 62 -11.41 8.18 3.31
N ARG A 63 -12.03 8.77 4.34
CA ARG A 63 -12.58 10.13 4.32
C ARG A 63 -11.49 11.15 4.06
N VAL A 64 -10.39 11.11 4.83
CA VAL A 64 -9.25 12.02 4.63
C VAL A 64 -8.67 11.85 3.23
N ALA A 65 -8.45 10.62 2.78
CA ALA A 65 -7.89 10.36 1.44
C ALA A 65 -8.74 11.03 0.34
N ARG A 66 -10.06 10.87 0.43
CA ARG A 66 -11.02 11.46 -0.50
C ARG A 66 -11.01 12.98 -0.43
N GLU A 67 -11.04 13.56 0.77
CA GLU A 67 -11.07 15.01 0.98
C GLU A 67 -9.78 15.70 0.50
N THR A 68 -8.63 15.01 0.55
CA THR A 68 -7.35 15.54 0.07
C THR A 68 -7.02 15.15 -1.37
N GLY A 69 -7.97 14.59 -2.13
CA GLY A 69 -7.85 14.37 -3.57
C GLY A 69 -7.21 13.04 -4.00
N PHE A 70 -6.86 12.14 -3.07
CA PHE A 70 -6.35 10.81 -3.44
C PHE A 70 -7.45 9.94 -4.06
N LYS A 71 -7.09 9.14 -5.06
CA LYS A 71 -8.01 8.23 -5.78
C LYS A 71 -8.00 6.80 -5.25
N GLY A 72 -7.15 6.50 -4.28
CA GLY A 72 -7.06 5.18 -3.67
C GLY A 72 -6.13 5.14 -2.46
N ILE A 73 -6.17 4.02 -1.74
CA ILE A 73 -5.29 3.70 -0.61
C ILE A 73 -4.65 2.34 -0.88
N ILE A 74 -3.33 2.27 -0.73
CA ILE A 74 -2.58 1.02 -0.66
C ILE A 74 -2.21 0.81 0.81
N ILE A 75 -2.53 -0.36 1.36
CA ILE A 75 -2.23 -0.70 2.75
C ILE A 75 -1.18 -1.81 2.81
N THR A 76 -0.26 -1.72 3.78
CA THR A 76 0.64 -2.83 4.14
C THR A 76 -0.16 -3.94 4.83
N ALA A 77 -0.93 -4.71 4.06
CA ALA A 77 -1.70 -5.83 4.59
C ALA A 77 -0.81 -6.79 5.41
N LYS A 78 0.43 -6.97 4.95
CA LYS A 78 1.55 -7.58 5.67
C LYS A 78 2.82 -6.84 5.28
N HIS A 79 3.65 -6.49 6.25
CA HIS A 79 4.95 -5.84 6.01
C HIS A 79 6.10 -6.85 6.16
N HIS A 80 7.35 -6.40 6.25
CA HIS A 80 8.53 -7.26 6.28
C HIS A 80 8.61 -8.17 7.53
N ASP A 81 8.06 -7.72 8.66
CA ASP A 81 7.98 -8.45 9.94
C ASP A 81 7.07 -9.69 9.85
N GLY A 82 6.11 -9.71 8.92
CA GLY A 82 5.26 -10.88 8.69
C GLY A 82 3.92 -10.88 9.43
N PHE A 83 3.61 -9.87 10.25
CA PHE A 83 2.30 -9.75 10.89
C PHE A 83 1.21 -9.43 9.86
N CYS A 84 0.15 -10.25 9.81
CA CYS A 84 -0.99 -10.05 8.91
C CYS A 84 -2.05 -9.14 9.54
N LEU A 85 -2.51 -8.10 8.82
CA LEU A 85 -3.65 -7.26 9.22
C LEU A 85 -5.02 -7.92 8.94
N TRP A 86 -5.03 -9.18 8.53
CA TRP A 86 -6.24 -9.96 8.27
C TRP A 86 -6.09 -11.37 8.85
N PRO A 87 -7.20 -12.05 9.19
CA PRO A 87 -7.16 -13.40 9.74
C PRO A 87 -6.86 -14.42 8.63
N SER A 88 -5.60 -14.49 8.22
CA SER A 88 -5.11 -15.45 7.23
C SER A 88 -5.27 -16.88 7.76
N GLN A 89 -5.55 -17.83 6.86
CA GLN A 89 -5.60 -19.26 7.20
C GLN A 89 -4.23 -19.93 7.11
N TYR A 90 -3.22 -19.21 6.63
CA TYR A 90 -1.90 -19.75 6.29
C TYR A 90 -0.80 -19.33 7.26
N THR A 91 -1.09 -18.35 8.12
CA THR A 91 -0.26 -17.88 9.22
C THR A 91 -1.07 -16.88 10.04
#